data_AF-A0A2V5ZS74-F1
#
_entry.id   AF-A0A2V5ZS74-F1
#
_cell.length_a   1.000
_cell.length_b   1.000
_cell.length_c   1.000
_cell.angle_alpha   90.00
_cell.angle_beta   90.00
_cell.angle_gamma   90.00
#
_symmetry.space_group_name_H-M   'P 1'
#
loop_
_entity.id
_entity.type
_entity.pdbx_description
1 polymer ?
#
loop_
_entity_poly.entity_id
_entity_poly.type
_entity_poly.pdbx_seq_one_letter_code
_entity_poly.pdbx_strand_id
1 'polypeptide(L)' 'TKPLPSLMFSVQMLVNTEQGDTFSFNEIKKWLEEAGFKKVRKLEAPGPSPLILATKP' A
#
# COMPACT_ATOMS: atom_id res chain seq x y z
N THR A 1 -2.07 19.56 -7.60
CA THR A 1 -1.04 18.81 -6.86
C THR A 1 -1.71 17.86 -5.87
N LYS A 2 -1.81 16.58 -6.22
CA LYS A 2 -2.06 15.44 -5.32
C LYS A 2 -0.97 14.40 -5.65
N PRO A 3 -0.38 13.67 -4.67
CA PRO A 3 -0.91 13.39 -3.34
C PRO A 3 -0.03 13.92 -2.20
N LEU A 4 -0.34 15.12 -1.70
CA LEU A 4 0.37 15.68 -0.53
C LEU A 4 0.27 14.77 0.73
N PRO A 5 -0.88 14.15 1.06
CA PRO A 5 -0.97 13.31 2.25
C PRO A 5 -0.06 12.07 2.21
N SER A 6 0.01 11.39 1.06
CA SER A 6 0.89 10.22 0.89
C SER A 6 2.37 10.60 0.95
N LEU A 7 2.75 11.75 0.37
CA LEU A 7 4.12 12.26 0.46
C LEU A 7 4.50 12.66 1.89
N MET A 8 3.59 13.31 2.63
CA MET A 8 3.86 13.62 4.04
C MET A 8 3.98 12.34 4.88
N PHE A 9 3.16 11.32 4.58
CA PHE A 9 3.26 10.03 5.24
C PHE A 9 4.57 9.30 4.90
N SER A 10 5.08 9.35 3.66
CA SER A 10 6.37 8.74 3.33
C SER A 10 7.53 9.40 4.07
N VAL A 11 7.51 10.73 4.24
CA VAL A 11 8.49 11.43 5.08
C VAL A 11 8.39 10.96 6.54
N GLN A 12 7.18 10.80 7.09
CA GLN A 12 7.01 10.26 8.43
C GLN A 12 7.60 8.83 8.53
N MET A 13 7.37 7.98 7.54
CA MET A 13 7.91 6.61 7.52
C MET A 13 9.43 6.59 7.45
N LEU A 14 10.04 7.46 6.63
CA LEU A 14 11.50 7.61 6.53
C LEU A 14 12.14 7.98 7.87
N VAL A 15 11.50 8.86 8.64
CA VAL A 15 12.05 9.33 9.93
C VAL A 15 11.87 8.29 11.04
N ASN A 16 10.77 7.53 11.03
CA ASN A 16 10.36 6.72 12.18
C ASN A 16 10.61 5.22 12.01
N THR A 17 11.06 4.78 10.83
CA THR A 17 11.31 3.36 10.55
C THR A 17 12.54 3.19 9.65
N GLU A 18 13.27 2.08 9.79
CA GLU A 18 14.52 1.87 9.06
C GLU A 18 14.36 1.74 7.54
N GLN A 19 13.22 1.21 7.08
CA GLN A 19 12.96 0.89 5.66
C GLN A 19 11.53 1.28 5.22
N GLY A 20 10.88 2.21 5.94
CA GLY A 20 9.51 2.59 5.63
C GLY A 20 9.39 3.64 4.53
N ASP A 21 8.35 3.47 3.71
CA ASP A 21 7.94 4.40 2.66
C ASP A 21 6.41 4.24 2.42
N THR A 22 5.85 5.03 1.52
CA THR A 22 4.60 4.69 0.85
C THR A 22 4.85 3.87 -0.39
N PHE A 23 3.94 2.94 -0.68
CA PHE A 23 4.05 2.06 -1.85
C PHE A 23 2.84 2.19 -2.76
N SER A 24 3.09 2.05 -4.06
CA SER A 24 2.04 1.97 -5.05
C SER A 24 1.27 0.64 -4.92
N PHE A 25 0.07 0.61 -5.51
CA PHE A 25 -0.71 -0.62 -5.58
C PHE A 25 0.01 -1.75 -6.32
N ASN A 26 0.78 -1.44 -7.36
CA ASN A 26 1.45 -2.46 -8.17
C ASN A 26 2.60 -3.13 -7.40
N GLU A 27 3.30 -2.38 -6.56
CA GLU A 27 4.34 -2.94 -5.66
C GLU A 27 3.72 -3.88 -4.64
N ILE A 28 2.68 -3.41 -3.94
CA ILE A 28 1.97 -4.24 -2.94
C ILE A 28 1.36 -5.49 -3.61
N LYS A 29 0.79 -5.33 -4.80
CA LYS A 29 0.25 -6.45 -5.58
C LYS A 29 1.32 -7.49 -5.89
N LYS A 30 2.49 -7.05 -6.38
CA LYS A 30 3.61 -7.93 -6.71
C LYS A 30 4.04 -8.75 -5.48
N TRP A 31 4.21 -8.11 -4.33
CA TRP A 31 4.60 -8.81 -3.09
C TRP A 31 3.54 -9.82 -2.63
N LEU A 32 2.25 -9.48 -2.75
CA LEU A 32 1.17 -10.40 -2.43
C LEU A 32 1.17 -11.63 -3.35
N GLU A 33 1.39 -11.42 -4.65
CA GLU A 33 1.48 -12.50 -5.64
C GLU A 33 2.72 -13.39 -5.38
N GLU A 34 3.88 -12.81 -5.09
CA GLU A 34 5.11 -13.52 -4.71
C GLU A 34 4.93 -14.34 -3.42
N ALA A 35 4.13 -13.84 -2.47
CA ALA A 35 3.77 -14.55 -1.24
C ALA A 35 2.68 -15.64 -1.43
N GLY A 36 2.20 -15.86 -2.65
CA GLY A 36 1.23 -16.89 -3.01
C GLY A 36 -0.25 -16.51 -2.84
N PHE A 37 -0.54 -15.23 -2.59
CA PHE A 37 -1.92 -14.72 -2.61
C PHE A 37 -2.41 -14.55 -4.05
N LYS A 38 -3.73 -14.59 -4.21
CA LYS A 38 -4.44 -14.45 -5.49
C LYS A 38 -5.55 -13.41 -5.37
N LYS A 39 -6.11 -12.99 -6.52
CA LYS A 39 -7.24 -12.05 -6.61
C LYS A 39 -7.01 -10.69 -5.92
N VAL A 40 -5.79 -10.15 -6.03
CA VAL A 40 -5.41 -8.85 -5.46
C VAL A 40 -6.18 -7.71 -6.14
N ARG A 41 -6.90 -6.90 -5.35
CA ARG A 41 -7.69 -5.76 -5.85
C ARG A 41 -7.84 -4.67 -4.81
N LYS A 42 -8.14 -3.46 -5.28
CA LYS A 42 -8.58 -2.36 -4.41
C LYS A 42 -10.07 -2.49 -4.12
N LEU A 43 -10.46 -2.15 -2.91
CA LEU A 43 -11.83 -1.92 -2.51
C LEU A 43 -11.99 -0.46 -2.08
N GLU A 44 -13.15 0.11 -2.37
CA GLU A 44 -13.52 1.40 -1.77
C GLU A 44 -13.72 1.19 -0.26
N ALA A 45 -13.08 2.04 0.53
CA ALA A 45 -13.17 2.02 1.97
C ALA A 45 -13.29 3.47 2.47
N PRO A 46 -14.06 3.73 3.54
CA PRO A 46 -14.06 5.04 4.17
C PRO A 46 -12.66 5.37 4.69
N GLY A 47 -12.09 6.47 4.21
CA GLY A 47 -10.81 6.98 4.70
C GLY A 47 -9.86 7.47 3.59
N PRO A 48 -8.71 8.04 3.98
CA PRO A 48 -7.74 8.59 3.04
C PRO A 48 -6.90 7.52 2.32
N SER A 49 -6.98 6.26 2.75
CA SER A 49 -6.20 5.14 2.19
C SER A 49 -7.13 4.07 1.61
N PRO A 50 -6.84 3.52 0.41
CA PRO A 50 -7.62 2.43 -0.17
C PRO A 50 -7.38 1.11 0.58
N LEU A 51 -8.39 0.24 0.61
CA LEU A 51 -8.24 -1.12 1.13
C LEU A 51 -7.74 -2.05 0.01
N ILE A 52 -6.68 -2.83 0.26
CA ILE A 52 -6.18 -3.86 -0.67
C ILE A 52 -6.59 -5.23 -0.14
N LEU A 53 -7.34 -5.99 -0.94
CA LEU A 53 -7.81 -7.34 -0.58
C LEU A 53 -7.19 -8.39 -1.50
N ALA A 54 -6.66 -9.46 -0.91
CA ALA A 54 -6.16 -10.64 -1.59
C ALA A 54 -6.58 -11.92 -0.83
N THR A 55 -6.55 -13.07 -1.50
CA THR A 55 -7.01 -14.35 -0.96
C THR A 55 -5.92 -15.41 -1.11
N LYS A 56 -5.61 -16.13 -0.04
CA LYS A 56 -4.73 -17.30 -0.07
C LYS A 56 -5.59 -18.58 -0.10
N PRO A 57 -5.34 -19.52 -1.03
CA PRO A 57 -6.04 -20.81 -1.07
C PRO A 57 -5.81 -21.66 0.18
#